data_AF-A0A2V3VVB1-F1
#
_entry.id   AF-A0A2V3VVB1-F1
#
_cell.length_a   1.000
_cell.length_b   1.000
_cell.length_c   1.000
_cell.angle_alpha   90.00
_cell.angle_beta   90.00
_cell.angle_gamma   90.00
#
_symmetry.space_group_name_H-M   'P 1'
#
loop_
_entity.id
_entity.type
_entity.pdbx_description
1 polymer ?
#
loop_
_entity_poly.entity_id
_entity_poly.type
_entity_poly.pdbx_seq_one_letter_code
_entity_poly.pdbx_strand_id
1 'polypeptide(L)'
;MLLFLLAQLEVFLVTLMFSLNSVPIFALLLSLCIGLFGQIKNIPQQTVIQTSVSKEELSTVYTSLGAIGTGTFGVGSLIMGMVADLLGIRMVFVISGLLLAIVCIVVYNNKQLLVSNVIEQ
;
A
#
# COMPACT_ATOMS: atom_id res chain seq x y z
N MET A 1 -5.18 1.29 13.67
CA MET A 1 -4.79 2.63 13.14
C MET A 1 -3.28 2.90 13.20
N LEU A 2 -2.64 2.87 14.38
CA LEU A 2 -1.20 3.12 14.50
C LEU A 2 -0.35 2.19 13.61
N LEU A 3 -0.69 0.90 13.58
CA LEU A 3 -0.02 -0.10 12.74
C LEU A 3 -0.07 0.23 11.25
N PHE A 4 -1.19 0.76 10.76
CA PHE A 4 -1.35 1.14 9.35
C PHE A 4 -0.47 2.35 9.00
N LEU A 5 -0.49 3.39 9.84
CA LEU A 5 0.35 4.57 9.64
C LEU A 5 1.85 4.21 9.67
N LEU A 6 2.27 3.37 10.62
CA LEU A 6 3.66 2.90 10.69
C LEU A 6 4.07 2.11 9.45
N ALA A 7 3.21 1.21 8.97
CA ALA A 7 3.48 0.45 7.75
C ALA A 7 3.54 1.35 6.50
N GLN A 8 2.66 2.35 6.36
CA GLN A 8 2.71 3.28 5.23
C GLN A 8 3.97 4.16 5.25
N LEU A 9 4.38 4.61 6.43
CA LEU A 9 5.59 5.40 6.59
C LEU A 9 6.85 4.58 6.32
N GLU A 10 6.91 3.33 6.77
CA GLU A 10 8.02 2.42 6.50
C GLU A 10 8.15 2.13 5.00
N VAL A 11 7.05 1.72 4.34
CA VAL A 11 7.06 1.45 2.89
C VAL A 11 7.46 2.71 2.10
N PHE A 12 7.01 3.90 2.52
CA PHE A 12 7.45 5.17 1.93
C PHE A 12 8.97 5.37 2.03
N LEU A 13 9.53 5.24 3.24
CA LEU A 13 10.96 5.44 3.48
C LEU A 13 11.80 4.42 2.71
N VAL A 14 11.40 3.15 2.73
CA VAL A 14 12.10 2.07 2.03
C VAL A 14 12.04 2.25 0.52
N THR A 15 10.91 2.72 -0.03
CA THR A 15 10.76 3.03 -1.47
C THR A 15 11.69 4.17 -1.89
N LEU A 16 11.82 5.22 -1.08
CA LEU A 16 12.76 6.31 -1.36
C LEU A 16 14.23 5.85 -1.23
N MET A 17 14.55 5.06 -0.21
CA MET A 17 15.90 4.48 -0.06
C MET A 17 16.24 3.59 -1.27
N PHE A 18 15.28 2.83 -1.80
CA PHE A 18 15.44 2.02 -2.99
C PHE A 18 15.78 2.88 -4.21
N SER A 19 15.11 4.03 -4.37
CA SER A 19 15.39 4.96 -5.47
C SER A 19 16.81 5.54 -5.45
N LEU A 20 17.35 5.79 -4.26
CA LEU A 20 18.68 6.39 -4.08
C LEU A 20 19.81 5.35 -4.10
N ASN A 21 19.45 4.08 -3.99
CA ASN A 21 20.40 2.97 -3.96
C ASN A 21 20.90 2.60 -5.37
N SER A 22 22.17 2.22 -5.46
CA SER A 22 22.79 1.66 -6.68
C SER A 22 23.39 0.27 -6.46
N VAL A 23 23.29 -0.29 -5.25
CA VAL A 23 23.86 -1.59 -4.87
C VAL A 23 22.79 -2.68 -4.91
N PRO A 24 22.88 -3.70 -5.80
CA PRO A 24 21.84 -4.71 -5.96
C PRO A 24 21.50 -5.50 -4.69
N ILE A 25 22.49 -5.82 -3.87
CA ILE A 25 22.29 -6.56 -2.60
C ILE A 25 21.44 -5.74 -1.62
N PHE A 26 21.66 -4.42 -1.57
CA PHE A 26 20.87 -3.54 -0.71
C PHE A 26 19.42 -3.44 -1.21
N ALA A 27 19.19 -3.46 -2.53
CA ALA A 27 17.86 -3.51 -3.11
C ALA A 27 17.07 -4.77 -2.70
N LEU A 28 17.73 -5.93 -2.64
CA LEU A 28 17.12 -7.18 -2.17
C LEU A 28 16.70 -7.09 -0.70
N LEU A 29 17.54 -6.53 0.17
CA LEU A 29 17.21 -6.35 1.58
C LEU A 29 16.03 -5.39 1.77
N LEU A 30 16.01 -4.27 1.04
CA LEU A 30 14.88 -3.34 1.05
C LEU A 30 13.59 -4.01 0.54
N SER A 31 13.67 -4.82 -0.52
CA SER A 31 12.51 -5.58 -1.01
C SER A 31 11.98 -6.59 0.00
N LEU A 32 12.87 -7.23 0.78
CA LEU A 32 12.48 -8.12 1.86
C LEU A 32 11.72 -7.36 2.96
N CYS A 33 12.21 -6.17 3.35
CA CYS A 33 11.54 -5.31 4.32
C CYS A 33 10.11 -4.96 3.85
N ILE A 34 9.96 -4.47 2.60
CA ILE A 34 8.63 -4.16 2.03
C ILE A 34 7.69 -5.36 2.14
N GLY A 35 8.17 -6.56 1.79
CA GLY A 35 7.38 -7.80 1.88
C GLY A 35 6.96 -8.12 3.32
N LEU A 36 7.90 -8.08 4.27
CA LEU A 36 7.65 -8.41 5.68
C LEU A 36 6.63 -7.45 6.31
N PHE A 37 6.84 -6.15 6.20
CA PHE A 37 5.93 -5.14 6.76
C PHE A 37 4.58 -5.12 6.03
N GLY A 38 4.58 -5.41 4.73
CA GLY A 38 3.35 -5.61 3.96
C GLY A 38 2.49 -6.72 4.55
N GLN A 39 3.07 -7.88 4.90
CA GLN A 39 2.33 -8.98 5.50
C GLN A 39 1.84 -8.66 6.92
N ILE A 40 2.67 -8.00 7.73
CA ILE A 40 2.30 -7.57 9.09
C ILE A 40 1.07 -6.64 9.08
N LYS A 41 0.94 -5.79 8.06
CA LYS A 41 -0.24 -4.92 7.87
C LYS A 41 -1.44 -5.68 7.28
N ASN A 42 -1.22 -6.55 6.30
CA ASN A 42 -2.29 -7.20 5.54
C ASN A 42 -3.21 -8.05 6.42
N ILE A 43 -2.67 -8.76 7.41
CA ILE A 43 -3.46 -9.62 8.30
C ILE A 43 -4.52 -8.78 9.06
N PRO A 44 -4.14 -7.74 9.84
CA PRO A 44 -5.11 -6.83 10.47
C PRO A 44 -6.08 -6.18 9.49
N GLN A 45 -5.63 -5.83 8.28
CA GLN A 45 -6.50 -5.23 7.27
C GLN A 45 -7.62 -6.18 6.85
N GLN A 46 -7.29 -7.44 6.60
CA GLN A 46 -8.30 -8.44 6.27
C GLN A 46 -9.24 -8.71 7.44
N THR A 47 -8.73 -8.79 8.67
CA THR A 47 -9.57 -8.97 9.86
C THR A 47 -10.57 -7.82 10.01
N VAL A 48 -10.14 -6.56 9.83
CA VAL A 48 -11.05 -5.40 9.91
C VAL A 48 -12.17 -5.50 8.87
N ILE A 49 -11.86 -5.90 7.64
CA ILE A 49 -12.88 -6.09 6.60
C ILE A 49 -13.86 -7.21 7.01
N GLN A 50 -13.33 -8.35 7.46
CA GLN A 50 -14.15 -9.50 7.86
C GLN A 50 -15.06 -9.22 9.06
N THR A 51 -14.63 -8.41 10.02
CA THR A 51 -15.44 -8.07 11.20
C THR A 51 -16.42 -6.92 10.94
N SER A 52 -16.19 -6.10 9.90
CA SER A 52 -17.01 -4.91 9.62
C SER A 52 -18.08 -5.14 8.55
N VAL A 53 -18.12 -6.31 7.91
CA VAL A 53 -19.02 -6.64 6.80
C VAL A 53 -19.78 -7.92 7.14
N SER A 54 -21.05 -8.02 6.76
CA SER A 54 -21.84 -9.24 6.96
C SER A 54 -21.32 -10.39 6.10
N LYS A 55 -21.63 -11.63 6.48
CA LYS A 55 -21.13 -12.81 5.77
C LYS A 55 -21.62 -12.89 4.32
N GLU A 56 -22.83 -12.40 4.07
CA GLU A 56 -23.48 -12.40 2.77
C GLU A 56 -22.80 -11.41 1.80
N GLU A 57 -22.38 -10.25 2.31
CA GLU A 57 -21.72 -9.19 1.54
C GLU A 57 -20.21 -9.41 1.38
N LEU A 58 -19.61 -10.27 2.21
CA LEU A 58 -18.16 -10.49 2.25
C LEU A 58 -17.59 -10.89 0.88
N SER A 59 -18.26 -11.80 0.16
CA SER A 59 -17.83 -12.22 -1.18
C SER A 59 -17.87 -11.05 -2.17
N THR A 60 -18.95 -10.26 -2.15
CA THR A 60 -19.11 -9.09 -3.03
C THR A 60 -18.02 -8.05 -2.77
N VAL A 61 -17.70 -7.81 -1.49
CA VAL A 61 -16.65 -6.87 -1.07
C VAL A 61 -15.28 -7.35 -1.55
N TYR A 62 -14.91 -8.62 -1.32
CA TYR A 62 -13.61 -9.14 -1.77
C TYR A 62 -13.49 -9.21 -3.28
N THR A 63 -14.53 -9.59 -4.01
CA THR A 63 -14.53 -9.57 -5.48
C THR A 63 -14.36 -8.14 -6.00
N SER A 64 -15.05 -7.17 -5.41
CA SER A 64 -14.92 -5.75 -5.78
C SER A 64 -13.52 -5.22 -5.49
N LEU A 65 -12.97 -5.49 -4.30
CA LEU A 65 -11.59 -5.14 -3.94
C LEU A 65 -10.58 -5.80 -4.88
N GLY A 66 -10.78 -7.07 -5.24
CA GLY A 66 -9.93 -7.80 -6.18
C GLY A 66 -9.98 -7.21 -7.59
N ALA A 67 -11.17 -6.84 -8.09
CA ALA A 67 -11.35 -6.20 -9.38
C ALA A 67 -10.69 -4.81 -9.42
N ILE A 68 -10.92 -3.98 -8.40
CA ILE A 68 -10.29 -2.66 -8.26
C ILE A 68 -8.77 -2.82 -8.15
N GLY A 69 -8.28 -3.76 -7.34
CA GLY A 69 -6.86 -4.02 -7.16
C GLY A 69 -6.18 -4.44 -8.45
N THR A 70 -6.75 -5.40 -9.17
CA THR A 70 -6.21 -5.89 -10.45
C THR A 70 -6.28 -4.81 -11.53
N GLY A 71 -7.39 -4.07 -11.62
CA GLY A 71 -7.54 -2.97 -12.57
C GLY A 71 -6.53 -1.85 -12.31
N THR A 72 -6.38 -1.45 -11.04
CA THR A 72 -5.39 -0.44 -10.62
C THR A 72 -3.97 -0.92 -10.89
N PHE A 73 -3.67 -2.20 -10.65
CA PHE A 73 -2.37 -2.78 -10.98
C PHE A 73 -2.11 -2.74 -12.48
N GLY A 74 -3.06 -3.17 -13.32
CA GLY A 74 -2.88 -3.16 -14.77
C GLY A 74 -2.61 -1.76 -15.33
N VAL A 75 -3.43 -0.78 -14.94
CA VAL A 75 -3.25 0.62 -15.36
C VAL A 75 -1.96 1.21 -14.77
N GLY A 76 -1.71 0.96 -13.48
CA GLY A 76 -0.52 1.44 -12.78
C GLY A 76 0.77 0.88 -13.37
N SER A 77 0.82 -0.41 -13.70
CA SER A 77 1.97 -1.05 -14.34
C SER A 77 2.23 -0.49 -15.73
N LEU A 78 1.19 -0.19 -16.51
CA LEU A 78 1.35 0.46 -17.82
C LEU A 78 1.96 1.86 -17.67
N ILE A 79 1.39 2.69 -16.78
CA ILE A 79 1.89 4.04 -16.53
C ILE A 79 3.32 4.02 -16.00
N MET A 80 3.60 3.17 -15.00
CA MET A 80 4.93 3.07 -14.40
C MET A 80 5.95 2.46 -15.37
N GLY A 81 5.54 1.56 -16.25
CA GLY A 81 6.36 1.05 -17.35
C GLY A 81 6.77 2.18 -18.30
N MET A 82 5.82 3.00 -18.75
CA MET A 82 6.11 4.17 -19.59
C MET A 82 7.05 5.17 -18.88
N VAL A 83 6.85 5.40 -17.59
CA VAL A 83 7.74 6.25 -16.78
C VAL A 83 9.15 5.64 -16.69
N ALA A 84 9.26 4.31 -16.52
CA ALA A 84 10.54 3.62 -16.47
C ALA A 84 11.32 3.77 -17.78
N ASP A 85 10.63 3.66 -18.91
CA ASP A 85 11.24 3.77 -20.24
C ASP A 85 11.68 5.21 -20.56
N LEU A 86 10.88 6.21 -20.19
CA LEU A 86 11.12 7.62 -20.52
C LEU A 86 12.05 8.34 -19.54
N LEU A 87 11.92 8.05 -18.24
CA LEU A 87 12.59 8.78 -17.16
C LEU A 87 13.53 7.90 -16.32
N GLY A 88 13.60 6.61 -16.63
CA GLY A 88 14.40 5.62 -15.91
C GLY A 88 13.72 5.07 -14.67
N ILE A 89 14.16 3.87 -14.26
CA ILE A 89 13.58 3.13 -13.14
C ILE A 89 13.63 3.88 -11.80
N ARG A 90 14.63 4.74 -11.58
CA ARG A 90 14.73 5.54 -10.34
C ARG A 90 13.51 6.45 -10.16
N MET A 91 13.04 7.09 -11.24
CA MET A 91 11.88 8.00 -11.17
C MET A 91 10.59 7.28 -10.82
N VAL A 92 10.45 6.01 -11.20
CA VAL A 92 9.31 5.16 -10.79
C VAL A 92 9.22 5.06 -9.26
N PHE A 93 10.35 4.81 -8.60
CA PHE A 93 10.41 4.71 -7.14
C PHE A 93 10.21 6.06 -6.46
N VAL A 94 10.75 7.16 -6.99
CA VAL A 94 10.49 8.52 -6.47
C VAL A 94 9.00 8.84 -6.50
N ILE A 95 8.34 8.65 -7.64
CA ILE A 95 6.91 8.94 -7.80
C ILE A 95 6.09 8.03 -6.89
N SER A 96 6.42 6.74 -6.81
CA SER A 96 5.75 5.80 -5.92
C SER A 96 5.88 6.22 -4.45
N GLY A 97 7.06 6.68 -4.03
CA GLY A 97 7.27 7.26 -2.69
C GLY A 97 6.35 8.47 -2.44
N LEU A 98 6.29 9.43 -3.36
CA LEU A 98 5.42 10.59 -3.21
C LEU A 98 3.94 10.21 -3.11
N LEU A 99 3.48 9.25 -3.93
CA LEU A 99 2.11 8.72 -3.83
C LEU A 99 1.84 8.08 -2.47
N LEU A 100 2.78 7.31 -1.92
CA LEU A 100 2.67 6.72 -0.58
C LEU A 100 2.62 7.78 0.52
N ALA A 101 3.36 8.89 0.38
CA ALA A 101 3.27 10.01 1.30
C ALA A 101 1.86 10.64 1.29
N ILE A 102 1.26 10.81 0.11
CA ILE A 102 -0.14 11.27 -0.02
C ILE A 102 -1.09 10.29 0.67
N VAL A 103 -0.93 8.98 0.48
CA VAL A 103 -1.74 7.96 1.18
C VAL A 103 -1.60 8.09 2.69
N CYS A 104 -0.38 8.33 3.21
CA CYS A 104 -0.16 8.53 4.63
C CYS A 104 -0.93 9.74 5.17
N ILE A 105 -0.94 10.85 4.42
CA ILE A 105 -1.72 12.06 4.75
C ILE A 105 -3.22 11.77 4.76
N VAL A 106 -3.73 11.05 3.75
CA VAL A 106 -5.15 10.66 3.65
C VAL A 106 -5.56 9.81 4.85
N VAL A 107 -4.77 8.80 5.21
CA VAL A 107 -5.04 7.94 6.38
C VAL A 107 -5.00 8.74 7.69
N TYR A 108 -4.09 9.72 7.79
CA TYR A 108 -4.00 10.60 8.94
C TYR A 108 -5.19 11.55 9.06
N ASN A 109 -5.71 12.09 7.96
CA ASN A 109 -6.86 13.00 8.01
C ASN A 109 -8.18 12.25 8.26
N ASN A 110 -8.29 11.01 7.78
CA ASN A 110 -9.51 10.20 7.85
C ASN A 110 -9.51 9.22 9.04
N LYS A 111 -8.75 9.51 10.11
CA LYS A 111 -8.67 8.67 11.33
C LYS A 111 -10.05 8.27 11.87
N GLN A 112 -11.06 9.14 11.73
CA GLN A 112 -12.42 8.90 12.20
C GLN A 112 -13.14 7.75 11.47
N LEU A 113 -12.88 7.55 10.16
CA LEU A 113 -13.50 6.48 9.37
C LEU A 113 -13.01 5.08 9.77
N LEU A 114 -11.80 4.98 10.36
CA LEU A 114 -11.25 3.71 10.83
C LEU A 114 -11.65 3.34 12.27
N VAL A 115 -12.21 4.28 13.03
CA VAL A 115 -12.60 4.08 14.44
C VAL A 115 -14.12 3.99 14.61
N SER A 116 -14.90 4.67 13.76
CA SER A 116 -16.37 4.76 13.90
C SER A 116 -17.10 3.42 13.75
N ASN A 117 -16.60 2.47 12.93
CA ASN A 117 -17.27 1.19 12.71
C ASN A 117 -17.07 0.14 13.81
N VAL A 118 -16.28 0.44 14.85
CA VAL A 118 -16.01 -0.51 15.95
C VAL A 118 -16.87 -0.21 17.19
N ILE A 119 -17.48 0.98 17.28
CA ILE A 119 -18.19 1.44 18.49
C ILE A 119 -19.73 1.30 18.37
N GLU A 120 -20.26 1.03 17.16
CA GLU A 120 -21.71 0.81 16.95
C GLU A 120 -22.12 -0.67 16.84
N GLN A 121 -21.33 -1.60 17.39
CA GLN A 121 -21.75 -3.00 17.61
C GLN A 121 -21.68 -3.34 19.09
#